data_AF-A0A164K5W8-F1
#
_entry.id   AF-A0A164K5W8-F1
#
_cell.length_a   1.000
_cell.length_b   1.000
_cell.length_c   1.000
_cell.angle_alpha   90.00
_cell.angle_beta   90.00
_cell.angle_gamma   90.00
#
_symmetry.space_group_name_H-M   'P 1'
#
loop_
_entity.id
_entity.type
_entity.pdbx_description
1 polymer ?
#
loop_
_entity_poly.entity_id
_entity_poly.type
_entity_poly.pdbx_seq_one_letter_code
_entity_poly.pdbx_strand_id
1 'polypeptide(L)' 'MSQLNTYVHVQDDRNVTHIFGPGDQVPNWAVEAITNPAVWAHRDDDPDPEPDGAVYEGEPHAARRGRKPVVKDAA' A
#
# COMPACT_ATOMS: atom_id res chain seq x y z
N MET A 1 13.09 5.61 -13.09
CA MET A 1 13.54 4.66 -12.06
C MET A 1 12.61 4.82 -10.87
N SER A 2 12.02 3.72 -10.39
CA SER A 2 11.12 3.75 -9.23
C SER A 2 11.84 4.23 -7.97
N GLN A 3 11.18 5.12 -7.22
CA GLN A 3 11.71 5.79 -6.04
C GLN A 3 10.80 5.55 -4.83
N LEU A 4 11.40 5.24 -3.68
CA LEU A 4 10.69 5.06 -2.41
C LEU A 4 10.46 6.41 -1.69
N ASN A 5 9.36 6.50 -0.93
CA ASN A 5 9.07 7.60 -0.03
C ASN A 5 9.46 7.31 1.43
N THR A 6 9.78 6.06 1.75
CA THR A 6 10.10 5.58 3.10
C THR A 6 11.17 4.48 3.06
N TYR A 7 11.60 4.02 4.23
CA TYR A 7 12.48 2.87 4.36
C TYR A 7 11.70 1.56 4.25
N VAL A 8 12.20 0.63 3.44
CA VAL A 8 11.62 -0.70 3.22
C VAL A 8 12.69 -1.77 3.41
N HIS A 9 12.33 -2.84 4.13
CA HIS A 9 13.14 -4.04 4.26
C HIS A 9 12.62 -5.08 3.26
N VAL A 10 13.49 -5.58 2.40
CA VAL A 10 13.16 -6.61 1.39
C VAL A 10 14.08 -7.80 1.58
N GLN A 11 13.51 -9.01 1.63
CA GLN A 11 14.30 -10.23 1.62
C GLN A 11 14.46 -10.73 0.20
N ASP A 12 15.69 -11.13 -0.15
CA ASP A 12 15.98 -11.81 -1.41
C ASP A 12 15.72 -13.33 -1.33
N ASP A 13 15.96 -14.04 -2.44
CA ASP A 13 15.81 -15.49 -2.57
C ASP A 13 16.75 -16.30 -1.66
N ARG A 14 17.83 -15.68 -1.20
CA ARG A 14 18.81 -16.25 -0.26
C ARG A 14 18.49 -15.86 1.19
N ASN A 15 17.33 -15.26 1.43
CA ASN A 15 16.86 -14.83 2.73
C ASN A 15 17.75 -13.75 3.38
N VAL A 16 18.48 -12.98 2.56
CA VAL A 16 19.26 -11.81 3.00
C VAL A 16 18.35 -10.58 2.98
N THR A 17 18.39 -9.81 4.07
CA THR A 17 17.60 -8.58 4.18
C THR A 17 18.37 -7.40 3.62
N HIS A 18 17.79 -6.73 2.63
CA HIS A 18 18.26 -5.49 2.05
C HIS A 18 17.35 -4.34 2.50
N ILE A 19 17.95 -3.20 2.79
CA ILE A 19 17.23 -2.00 3.25
C ILE A 19 17.38 -0.94 2.18
N PHE A 20 16.25 -0.44 1.68
CA PHE A 20 16.20 0.66 0.72
C PHE A 20 15.47 1.84 1.36
N GLY A 21 16.02 3.03 1.22
CA GLY A 21 15.45 4.28 1.70
C GLY A 21 15.01 5.21 0.57
N PRO A 22 14.48 6.38 0.94
CA PRO A 22 14.13 7.42 -0.01
C PRO A 22 15.37 7.89 -0.80
N GLY A 23 15.28 7.85 -2.13
CA GLY A 23 16.37 8.25 -3.03
C GLY A 23 17.36 7.14 -3.37
N ASP A 24 17.24 5.95 -2.78
CA ASP A 24 18.03 4.80 -3.20
C ASP A 24 17.55 4.28 -4.56
N GLN A 25 18.50 3.76 -5.34
CA GLN A 25 18.16 3.02 -6.56
C GLN A 25 17.66 1.64 -6.18
N VAL A 26 16.38 1.41 -6.39
CA VAL A 26 15.75 0.11 -6.14
C VAL A 26 15.91 -0.78 -7.38
N PRO A 27 16.59 -1.94 -7.28
CA PRO A 27 16.76 -2.86 -8.40
C PRO A 27 15.44 -3.54 -8.77
N ASN A 28 15.29 -3.99 -10.02
CA ASN A 28 14.04 -4.57 -10.53
C ASN A 28 13.48 -5.71 -9.65
N TRP A 29 14.34 -6.60 -9.15
CA TRP A 29 13.90 -7.71 -8.28
C TRP A 29 13.22 -7.21 -6.99
N ALA A 30 13.68 -6.07 -6.45
CA ALA A 30 13.09 -5.46 -5.27
C ALA A 30 11.81 -4.70 -5.62
N VAL A 31 11.73 -4.10 -6.81
CA VAL A 31 10.49 -3.47 -7.31
C VAL A 31 9.37 -4.51 -7.43
N GLU A 32 9.67 -5.72 -7.91
CA GLU A 32 8.72 -6.83 -8.00
C GLU A 32 8.32 -7.37 -6.62
N ALA A 33 9.26 -7.41 -5.66
CA ALA A 33 9.02 -7.90 -4.30
C ALA A 33 8.22 -6.91 -3.43
N ILE A 34 8.38 -5.60 -3.63
CA ILE A 34 7.68 -4.56 -2.88
C ILE A 34 6.27 -4.37 -3.46
N THR A 35 5.29 -4.99 -2.84
CA THR A 35 3.88 -4.96 -3.30
C THR A 35 3.04 -3.83 -2.71
N ASN A 36 3.51 -3.17 -1.65
CA ASN A 36 2.77 -2.08 -1.01
C ASN A 36 2.83 -0.80 -1.86
N PRO A 37 1.73 -0.33 -2.47
CA PRO A 37 1.75 0.87 -3.31
C PRO A 37 2.12 2.14 -2.54
N ALA A 38 1.79 2.21 -1.24
CA ALA A 38 1.96 3.41 -0.44
C ALA A 38 3.43 3.75 -0.09
N VAL A 39 4.38 2.84 -0.36
CA VAL A 39 5.81 3.09 -0.11
C VAL A 39 6.52 3.78 -1.27
N TRP A 40 5.86 3.87 -2.43
CA TRP A 40 6.43 4.47 -3.63
C TRP A 40 6.16 5.98 -3.63
N ALA A 41 7.21 6.76 -3.92
CA ALA A 41 7.09 8.17 -4.27
C ALA A 41 6.76 8.32 -5.76
N HIS A 42 7.38 7.49 -6.58
CA HIS A 42 7.16 7.41 -8.02
C HIS A 42 7.50 5.99 -8.47
N ARG A 43 6.61 5.35 -9.25
CA ARG A 43 6.85 4.06 -9.88
C ARG A 43 6.86 4.26 -11.39
N ASP A 44 7.84 3.67 -12.08
CA ASP A 44 7.91 3.76 -13.54
C ASP A 44 6.74 3.03 -14.23
N ASP A 45 6.15 2.06 -13.53
CA ASP A 45 5.00 1.25 -13.93
C ASP A 45 3.65 1.80 -13.45
N ASP A 46 3.64 2.94 -12.74
CA ASP A 46 2.40 3.58 -12.33
C ASP A 46 1.74 4.19 -13.60
N PRO A 47 0.54 3.75 -14.02
CA PRO A 47 -0.18 4.44 -15.06
C PRO A 47 -0.36 5.89 -14.60
N ASP A 48 0.06 6.84 -15.45
CA ASP A 48 -0.16 8.28 -15.23
C ASP A 48 -1.57 8.49 -14.67
N PRO A 49 -1.74 9.06 -13.46
CA PRO A 49 -3.06 9.26 -12.92
C PRO A 49 -3.82 10.12 -13.92
N GLU A 50 -4.83 9.52 -14.59
CA GLU A 50 -5.69 10.30 -15.47
C GLU A 50 -6.19 11.50 -14.67
N PRO A 51 -6.16 12.72 -15.25
CA PRO A 51 -6.49 13.93 -14.54
C PRO A 51 -7.86 13.78 -13.91
N ASP A 52 -7.87 13.83 -12.58
CA ASP A 52 -8.95 14.13 -11.63
C ASP A 52 -10.31 14.60 -12.20
N GLY A 53 -10.93 13.77 -13.03
CA GLY A 53 -12.26 13.98 -13.61
C GLY A 53 -13.24 12.87 -13.30
N ALA A 54 -12.80 11.79 -12.64
CA ALA A 54 -13.68 10.75 -12.16
C ALA A 54 -14.38 11.24 -10.88
N VAL A 55 -15.51 11.92 -11.07
CA VAL A 55 -16.60 11.98 -10.09
C VAL A 55 -16.88 10.54 -9.61
N TYR A 56 -16.36 10.19 -8.43
CA TYR A 56 -16.90 9.07 -7.68
C TYR A 56 -18.28 9.48 -7.19
N GLU A 57 -19.32 9.29 -8.01
CA GLU A 57 -20.67 9.06 -7.51
C GLU A 57 -20.71 7.67 -6.84
N GLY A 58 -19.90 7.51 -5.79
CA GLY A 58 -20.08 6.43 -4.84
C GLY A 58 -21.32 6.77 -4.03
N GLU A 59 -22.39 6.03 -4.26
CA GLU A 59 -23.55 5.98 -3.37
C GLU A 59 -23.08 5.98 -1.91
N PRO A 60 -23.74 6.71 -1.00
CA PRO A 60 -23.30 6.80 0.39
C PRO A 60 -23.24 5.38 0.95
N HIS A 61 -22.02 4.92 1.26
CA HIS A 61 -21.76 3.60 1.81
C HIS A 61 -22.65 3.43 3.04
N ALA A 62 -23.78 2.75 2.84
CA ALA A 62 -24.84 2.67 3.81
C ALA A 62 -24.26 2.16 5.13
N ALA A 63 -24.68 2.81 6.21
CA ALA A 63 -24.29 2.49 7.56
C ALA A 63 -24.32 0.98 7.78
N ARG A 64 -23.18 0.39 8.17
CA ARG A 64 -23.16 -0.97 8.72
C ARG A 64 -23.93 -0.94 10.04
N ARG A 65 -25.25 -1.14 9.93
CA ARG A 65 -26.13 -1.44 11.06
C ARG A 65 -25.66 -2.75 11.70
N GLY A 66 -25.41 -2.67 13.00
CA GLY A 66 -25.62 -3.80 13.90
C GLY A 66 -24.38 -4.59 14.33
N ARG A 67 -23.56 -4.01 15.21
CA ARG A 67 -22.98 -4.82 16.29
C ARG A 67 -23.93 -4.70 17.48
N LYS A 68 -24.77 -5.72 17.71
CA LYS A 68 -25.51 -5.81 18.98
C LYS A 68 -24.48 -5.91 20.10
N PRO A 69 -24.57 -5.12 21.19
CA PRO A 69 -23.76 -5.38 22.38
C PRO A 69 -24.19 -6.74 22.94
N VAL A 70 -23.22 -7.64 23.15
CA VAL A 70 -23.42 -8.83 23.97
C VAL A 70 -23.62 -8.34 25.39
N VAL A 71 -24.87 -8.36 25.87
CA VAL A 71 -25.15 -8.30 27.30
C VAL A 71 -24.59 -9.58 27.91
N LYS A 72 -23.55 -9.44 28.72
CA LYS A 72 -23.07 -10.54 29.55
C LYS A 72 -23.97 -10.57 30.77
N ASP A 73 -25.08 -11.30 30.67
CA ASP A 73 -25.91 -11.56 31.84
C ASP A 73 -25.09 -12.32 32.87
N ALA A 74 -25.04 -11.72 34.06
CA ALA A 74 -24.47 -12.29 35.26
C ALA A 74 -25.57 -13.01 36.02
N ALA A 75 -25.41 -14.32 36.23
CA ALA A 75 -25.90 -15.08 37.38
C ALA A 75 -25.26 -16.47 37.35
#